data_AF-A0A7S0ZYZ6-F1
#
_entry.id   AF-A0A7S0ZYZ6-F1
#
_cell.length_a   1.000
_cell.length_b   1.000
_cell.length_c   1.000
_cell.angle_alpha   90.00
_cell.angle_beta   90.00
_cell.angle_gamma   90.00
#
_symmetry.space_group_name_H-M   'P 1'
#
loop_
_entity.id
_entity.type
_entity.pdbx_description
1 polymer ?
#
loop_
_entity_poly.entity_id
_entity_poly.type
_entity_poly.pdbx_seq_one_letter_code
_entity_poly.pdbx_strand_id
1 'polypeptide(L)'
;MNGFSISLLRATEQFHAFLTAPTLAPAWPGANVPNPPAPVPMPFSLEDVSYIAKAVPSSDPKVEACFDKICASLIAAKAELDALDAIVGDGDCGSTMATGATRLMEEKSKLPMADPEKLCRCLSDVLSTAMGGSSGVLFRIMFLGMADFLKSSPGAWSESGGAALQAGLDAMMAAGGAQEGYRTMLDSLCPAARVLKDGGDLAAALAAAEAGAEKTKSMAARAGRSENVPEAVLKDTPDPGAVAVVKVIKAISEVSG
;
A
#
# COMPACT_ATOMS: atom_id res chain seq x y z
N MET A 1 -29.39 0.67 -27.65
CA MET A 1 -29.91 0.51 -26.27
C MET A 1 -28.86 -0.30 -25.52
N ASN A 2 -28.25 0.28 -24.48
CA ASN A 2 -27.18 -0.39 -23.71
C ASN A 2 -27.80 -1.07 -22.48
N GLY A 3 -28.41 -2.23 -22.70
CA GLY A 3 -29.06 -3.03 -21.67
C GLY A 3 -29.37 -4.42 -22.20
N PHE A 4 -29.64 -5.37 -21.31
CA PHE A 4 -30.03 -6.73 -21.65
C PHE A 4 -31.19 -7.19 -20.78
N SER A 5 -31.90 -8.22 -21.25
CA SER A 5 -32.99 -8.87 -20.51
C SER A 5 -32.65 -10.32 -20.24
N ILE A 6 -33.03 -10.81 -19.05
CA ILE A 6 -33.00 -12.24 -18.72
C ILE A 6 -34.44 -12.73 -18.70
N SER A 7 -34.72 -13.81 -19.44
CA SER A 7 -36.01 -14.49 -19.43
C SER A 7 -35.83 -15.91 -18.91
N LEU A 8 -36.68 -16.31 -17.97
CA LEU A 8 -36.63 -17.63 -17.34
C LEU A 8 -37.87 -18.42 -17.74
N LEU A 9 -37.67 -19.68 -18.12
CA LEU A 9 -38.73 -20.63 -18.45
C LEU A 9 -38.49 -21.91 -17.65
N ARG A 10 -39.56 -22.51 -17.11
CA ARG A 10 -39.48 -23.82 -16.47
C ARG A 10 -39.15 -24.88 -17.53
N ALA A 11 -38.00 -25.53 -17.38
CA ALA A 11 -37.57 -26.60 -18.27
C ALA A 11 -38.39 -27.88 -18.03
N THR A 12 -39.42 -28.10 -18.85
CA THR A 12 -40.10 -29.41 -18.98
C THR A 12 -39.52 -30.17 -20.17
N GLU A 13 -39.68 -31.49 -20.20
CA GLU A 13 -39.24 -32.30 -21.36
C GLU A 13 -39.86 -31.80 -22.67
N GLN A 14 -41.14 -31.41 -22.62
CA GLN A 14 -41.86 -30.86 -23.77
C GLN A 14 -41.23 -29.55 -24.26
N PHE A 15 -40.92 -28.59 -23.37
CA PHE A 15 -40.28 -27.34 -23.76
C PHE A 15 -38.86 -27.56 -24.26
N HIS A 16 -38.11 -28.46 -23.65
CA HIS A 16 -36.78 -28.82 -24.12
C HIS A 16 -36.82 -29.36 -25.56
N ALA A 17 -37.76 -30.26 -25.86
CA ALA A 17 -37.96 -30.79 -27.21
C ALA A 17 -38.33 -29.68 -28.20
N PHE A 18 -39.18 -28.72 -27.83
CA PHE A 18 -39.55 -27.60 -28.70
C PHE A 18 -38.40 -26.62 -28.94
N LEU A 19 -37.61 -26.31 -27.90
CA LEU A 19 -36.49 -25.36 -28.01
C LEU A 19 -35.29 -25.92 -28.79
N THR A 20 -35.16 -27.25 -28.85
CA THR A 20 -34.08 -27.94 -29.58
C THR A 20 -34.47 -28.41 -30.99
N ALA A 21 -35.75 -28.31 -31.37
CA ALA A 21 -36.23 -28.76 -32.67
C ALA A 21 -35.65 -27.91 -33.83
N PRO A 22 -35.35 -28.52 -34.99
CA PRO A 22 -34.95 -27.78 -36.19
C PRO A 22 -35.99 -26.73 -36.57
N THR A 23 -35.53 -25.54 -36.92
CA THR A 23 -36.39 -24.42 -37.33
C THR A 23 -35.74 -23.60 -38.43
N LEU A 24 -36.56 -22.96 -39.25
CA LEU A 24 -36.13 -21.99 -40.26
C LEU A 24 -36.17 -20.54 -39.73
N ALA A 25 -36.42 -20.36 -38.43
CA ALA A 25 -36.43 -19.04 -37.80
C ALA A 25 -35.03 -18.38 -37.91
N PRO A 26 -34.90 -17.23 -38.59
CA PRO A 26 -33.59 -16.71 -39.03
C PRO A 26 -32.71 -16.19 -37.89
N ALA A 27 -33.26 -15.97 -36.70
CA ALA A 27 -32.54 -15.40 -35.55
C ALA A 27 -32.59 -16.31 -34.31
N TRP A 28 -32.99 -17.59 -34.46
CA TRP A 28 -32.99 -18.53 -33.34
C TRP A 28 -31.55 -18.98 -33.04
N PRO A 29 -30.98 -18.66 -31.85
CA PRO A 29 -29.60 -19.00 -31.53
C PRO A 29 -29.40 -20.49 -31.18
N GLY A 30 -30.50 -21.27 -31.09
CA GLY A 30 -30.48 -22.62 -30.56
C GLY A 30 -30.57 -22.67 -29.03
N ALA A 31 -31.02 -23.80 -28.50
CA ALA A 31 -30.88 -24.13 -27.10
C ALA A 31 -29.46 -24.66 -26.85
N ASN A 32 -28.57 -23.79 -26.37
CA ASN A 32 -27.20 -24.13 -26.05
C ASN A 32 -27.06 -24.38 -24.55
N VAL A 33 -26.34 -25.46 -24.19
CA VAL A 33 -25.92 -25.68 -22.81
C VAL A 33 -24.67 -24.82 -22.58
N PRO A 34 -24.65 -23.94 -21.57
CA PRO A 34 -23.44 -23.22 -21.21
C PRO A 34 -22.34 -24.23 -20.90
N ASN A 35 -21.19 -24.12 -21.57
CA ASN A 35 -20.03 -24.92 -21.18
C ASN A 35 -19.66 -24.55 -19.75
N PRO A 36 -19.37 -25.53 -18.87
CA PRO A 36 -18.76 -25.21 -17.60
C PRO A 36 -17.45 -24.46 -17.86
N PRO A 37 -17.11 -23.43 -17.07
CA PRO A 37 -15.84 -22.76 -17.22
C PRO A 37 -14.73 -23.80 -17.06
N ALA A 38 -13.90 -23.97 -18.10
CA ALA A 38 -12.73 -24.83 -18.01
C ALA A 38 -11.69 -24.12 -17.15
N PRO A 39 -11.23 -24.72 -16.03
CA PRO A 39 -10.16 -24.14 -15.24
C PRO A 39 -8.91 -24.02 -16.13
N VAL A 40 -8.38 -22.82 -16.27
CA VAL A 40 -7.07 -22.61 -16.89
C VAL A 40 -6.02 -22.83 -15.80
N PRO A 41 -5.04 -23.72 -15.98
CA PRO A 41 -3.97 -23.92 -15.01
C PRO A 41 -3.24 -22.60 -14.77
N MET A 42 -3.02 -22.26 -13.49
CA MET A 42 -2.21 -21.09 -13.14
C MET A 42 -0.76 -21.36 -13.59
N PRO A 43 -0.10 -20.43 -14.31
CA PRO A 43 1.24 -20.66 -14.84
C PRO A 43 2.33 -20.72 -13.76
N PHE A 44 2.02 -20.36 -12.52
CA PHE A 44 2.93 -20.36 -11.36
C PHE A 44 2.15 -20.62 -10.06
N SER A 45 2.82 -21.05 -8.98
CA SER A 45 2.23 -21.10 -7.64
C SER A 45 2.23 -19.73 -6.98
N LEU A 46 1.28 -19.44 -6.09
CA LEU A 46 1.33 -18.26 -5.22
C LEU A 46 2.59 -18.27 -4.32
N GLU A 47 3.11 -19.45 -4.00
CA GLU A 47 4.37 -19.63 -3.28
C GLU A 47 5.58 -19.21 -4.12
N ASP A 48 5.47 -19.25 -5.45
CA ASP A 48 6.57 -18.88 -6.34
C ASP A 48 6.84 -17.38 -6.35
N VAL A 49 5.78 -16.59 -6.14
CA VAL A 49 5.79 -15.13 -6.21
C VAL A 49 5.98 -14.46 -4.84
N SER A 50 5.88 -15.20 -3.73
CA SER A 50 6.15 -14.66 -2.40
C SER A 50 7.65 -14.64 -2.11
N TYR A 51 8.18 -13.43 -1.90
CA TYR A 51 9.58 -13.26 -1.54
C TYR A 51 9.84 -13.66 -0.09
N ILE A 52 8.93 -13.32 0.83
CA ILE A 52 9.11 -13.61 2.25
C ILE A 52 9.09 -15.12 2.54
N ALA A 53 8.33 -15.91 1.78
CA ALA A 53 8.30 -17.36 1.91
C ALA A 53 9.67 -18.04 1.62
N LYS A 54 10.52 -17.38 0.82
CA LYS A 54 11.85 -17.88 0.41
C LYS A 54 13.00 -17.16 1.11
N ALA A 55 12.70 -16.19 1.97
CA ALA A 55 13.72 -15.37 2.62
C ALA A 55 14.52 -16.18 3.64
N VAL A 56 15.81 -15.86 3.75
CA VAL A 56 16.69 -16.39 4.80
C VAL A 56 16.74 -15.35 5.93
N PRO A 57 16.23 -15.66 7.14
CA PRO A 57 16.21 -14.70 8.24
C PRO A 57 17.62 -14.32 8.67
N SER A 58 17.77 -13.08 9.14
CA SER A 58 19.00 -12.56 9.72
C SER A 58 18.66 -11.51 10.78
N SER A 59 19.61 -11.19 11.66
CA SER A 59 19.37 -10.35 12.84
C SER A 59 20.31 -9.15 12.85
N ASP A 60 19.75 -7.98 13.09
CA ASP A 60 20.45 -6.75 13.42
C ASP A 60 19.67 -6.09 14.58
N PRO A 61 20.23 -6.03 15.80
CA PRO A 61 19.52 -5.54 16.97
C PRO A 61 19.02 -4.09 16.84
N LYS A 62 19.74 -3.24 16.12
CA LYS A 62 19.35 -1.83 15.95
C LYS A 62 18.17 -1.73 14.97
N VAL A 63 18.23 -2.49 13.88
CA VAL A 63 17.13 -2.56 12.89
C VAL A 63 15.89 -3.19 13.52
N GLU A 64 16.04 -4.26 14.30
CA GLU A 64 14.95 -4.91 15.03
C GLU A 64 14.28 -3.96 16.02
N ALA A 65 15.07 -3.19 16.79
CA ALA A 65 14.52 -2.22 17.73
C ALA A 65 13.76 -1.09 17.01
N CYS A 66 14.29 -0.60 15.89
CA CYS A 66 13.58 0.39 15.05
C CYS A 66 12.28 -0.20 14.49
N PHE A 67 12.34 -1.41 13.95
CA PHE A 67 11.20 -2.13 13.40
C PHE A 67 10.08 -2.33 14.42
N ASP A 68 10.42 -2.82 15.62
CA ASP A 68 9.47 -3.03 16.71
C ASP A 68 8.81 -1.71 17.14
N LYS A 69 9.62 -0.66 17.27
CA LYS A 69 9.13 0.65 17.66
C LYS A 69 8.20 1.25 16.61
N ILE A 70 8.54 1.14 15.32
CA ILE A 70 7.68 1.60 14.21
C ILE A 70 6.34 0.87 14.25
N CYS A 71 6.37 -0.46 14.32
CA CYS A 71 5.14 -1.26 14.31
C CYS A 71 4.26 -0.92 15.52
N ALA A 72 4.85 -0.85 16.72
CA ALA A 72 4.13 -0.48 17.94
C ALA A 72 3.54 0.94 17.85
N SER A 73 4.28 1.91 17.32
CA SER A 73 3.80 3.28 17.15
C SER A 73 2.63 3.38 16.17
N LEU A 74 2.66 2.65 15.05
CA LEU A 74 1.56 2.63 14.09
C LEU A 74 0.30 1.94 14.66
N ILE A 75 0.49 0.83 15.37
CA ILE A 75 -0.63 0.12 16.05
C ILE A 75 -1.27 1.04 17.10
N ALA A 76 -0.45 1.73 17.91
CA ALA A 76 -0.94 2.65 18.93
C ALA A 76 -1.63 3.90 18.33
N ALA A 77 -1.18 4.37 17.16
CA ALA A 77 -1.75 5.53 16.48
C ALA A 77 -3.08 5.24 15.76
N LYS A 78 -3.55 3.98 15.75
CA LYS A 78 -4.77 3.56 15.03
C LYS A 78 -5.95 4.50 15.23
N ALA A 79 -6.37 4.71 16.48
CA ALA A 79 -7.58 5.49 16.77
C ALA A 79 -7.43 6.98 16.41
N GLU A 80 -6.24 7.54 16.61
CA GLU A 80 -5.92 8.93 16.22
C GLU A 80 -6.01 9.11 14.71
N LEU A 81 -5.40 8.19 13.94
CA LEU A 81 -5.36 8.25 12.49
C LEU A 81 -6.73 7.99 11.86
N ASP A 82 -7.51 7.02 12.39
CA ASP A 82 -8.89 6.79 11.94
C ASP A 82 -9.78 8.00 12.25
N ALA A 83 -9.59 8.68 13.38
CA ALA A 83 -10.35 9.89 13.71
C ALA A 83 -10.05 11.06 12.77
N LEU A 84 -8.78 11.26 12.40
CA LEU A 84 -8.39 12.25 11.39
C LEU A 84 -8.99 11.90 10.03
N ASP A 85 -8.85 10.66 9.61
CA ASP A 85 -9.33 10.18 8.32
C ASP A 85 -10.86 10.15 8.22
N ALA A 86 -11.58 10.00 9.33
CA ALA A 86 -13.03 10.11 9.35
C ALA A 86 -13.53 11.54 9.02
N ILE A 87 -12.68 12.55 9.21
CA ILE A 87 -12.99 13.93 8.85
C ILE A 87 -12.69 14.17 7.36
N VAL A 88 -11.59 13.61 6.84
CA VAL A 88 -11.00 14.00 5.55
C VAL A 88 -10.96 12.88 4.51
N GLY A 89 -11.57 11.73 4.80
CA GLY A 89 -11.51 10.50 4.02
C GLY A 89 -12.63 9.54 4.42
N ASP A 90 -12.32 8.24 4.50
CA ASP A 90 -13.29 7.18 4.85
C ASP A 90 -13.07 6.57 6.24
N GLY A 91 -12.10 7.07 7.00
CA GLY A 91 -11.91 6.71 8.40
C GLY A 91 -11.22 5.37 8.62
N ASP A 92 -10.41 4.91 7.66
CA ASP A 92 -9.72 3.62 7.73
C ASP A 92 -8.19 3.71 7.70
N CYS A 93 -7.60 4.92 7.59
CA CYS A 93 -6.16 5.09 7.48
C CYS A 93 -5.40 4.44 8.65
N GLY A 94 -5.83 4.68 9.89
CA GLY A 94 -5.20 4.10 11.08
C GLY A 94 -5.36 2.58 11.15
N SER A 95 -6.55 2.08 10.81
CA SER A 95 -6.84 0.66 10.71
C SER A 95 -5.96 -0.02 9.65
N THR A 96 -5.79 0.59 8.49
CA THR A 96 -4.94 0.09 7.41
C THR A 96 -3.46 0.04 7.82
N MET A 97 -2.95 1.10 8.45
CA MET A 97 -1.57 1.15 8.97
C MET A 97 -1.34 0.12 10.08
N ALA A 98 -2.29 0.00 11.02
CA ALA A 98 -2.19 -0.95 12.13
C ALA A 98 -2.25 -2.41 11.66
N THR A 99 -3.09 -2.73 10.66
CA THR A 99 -3.13 -4.06 10.05
C THR A 99 -1.79 -4.40 9.40
N GLY A 100 -1.21 -3.49 8.61
CA GLY A 100 0.12 -3.69 8.01
C GLY A 100 1.22 -3.91 9.05
N ALA A 101 1.27 -3.06 10.07
CA ALA A 101 2.22 -3.16 11.18
C ALA A 101 2.06 -4.46 11.99
N THR A 102 0.82 -4.88 12.26
CA THR A 102 0.54 -6.14 12.96
C THR A 102 1.02 -7.33 12.15
N ARG A 103 0.75 -7.34 10.84
CA ARG A 103 1.20 -8.42 9.97
C ARG A 103 2.71 -8.49 9.85
N LEU A 104 3.40 -7.35 9.80
CA LEU A 104 4.86 -7.30 9.85
C LEU A 104 5.41 -7.93 11.14
N MET A 105 4.80 -7.64 12.29
CA MET A 105 5.19 -8.25 13.57
C MET A 105 4.99 -9.77 13.58
N GLU A 106 3.89 -10.28 13.01
CA GLU A 106 3.64 -11.72 12.88
C GLU A 106 4.71 -12.43 12.04
N GLU A 107 5.21 -11.75 11.00
CA GLU A 107 6.21 -12.29 10.07
C GLU A 107 7.66 -12.00 10.50
N LYS A 108 7.87 -11.31 11.63
CA LYS A 108 9.19 -10.82 12.08
C LYS A 108 10.27 -11.90 12.08
N SER A 109 9.93 -13.12 12.49
CA SER A 109 10.87 -14.26 12.58
C SER A 109 11.43 -14.70 11.22
N LYS A 110 10.79 -14.31 10.12
CA LYS A 110 11.22 -14.62 8.75
C LYS A 110 12.05 -13.50 8.12
N LEU A 111 12.10 -12.32 8.74
CA LEU A 111 12.66 -11.13 8.12
C LEU A 111 14.20 -11.15 8.15
N PRO A 112 14.86 -10.75 7.05
CA PRO A 112 16.31 -10.62 6.98
C PRO A 112 16.76 -9.25 7.53
N MET A 113 16.70 -9.05 8.85
CA MET A 113 16.92 -7.74 9.47
C MET A 113 18.32 -7.13 9.22
N ALA A 114 19.32 -7.97 8.94
CA ALA A 114 20.69 -7.53 8.64
C ALA A 114 20.94 -7.19 7.16
N ASP A 115 19.96 -7.39 6.28
CA ASP A 115 20.10 -7.18 4.84
C ASP A 115 19.05 -6.18 4.34
N PRO A 116 19.39 -4.87 4.21
CA PRO A 116 18.44 -3.83 3.84
C PRO A 116 17.69 -4.11 2.53
N GLU A 117 18.37 -4.65 1.51
CA GLU A 117 17.78 -4.94 0.21
C GLU A 117 16.70 -6.03 0.33
N LYS A 118 17.07 -7.16 0.95
CA LYS A 118 16.14 -8.27 1.14
C LYS A 118 15.03 -7.91 2.10
N LEU A 119 15.32 -7.10 3.12
CA LEU A 119 14.33 -6.61 4.07
C LEU A 119 13.27 -5.79 3.33
N CYS A 120 13.67 -4.81 2.51
CA CYS A 120 12.74 -4.04 1.67
C CYS A 120 11.85 -4.95 0.81
N ARG A 121 12.41 -5.99 0.16
CA ARG A 121 11.59 -6.94 -0.61
C ARG A 121 10.58 -7.69 0.26
N CYS A 122 10.97 -8.18 1.43
CA CYS A 122 10.05 -8.83 2.35
C CYS A 122 8.95 -7.88 2.83
N LEU A 123 9.29 -6.64 3.22
CA LEU A 123 8.32 -5.63 3.63
C LEU A 123 7.32 -5.34 2.50
N SER A 124 7.81 -5.23 1.25
CA SER A 124 6.95 -5.00 0.08
C SER A 124 5.92 -6.13 -0.10
N ASP A 125 6.33 -7.37 0.11
CA ASP A 125 5.48 -8.55 -0.08
C ASP A 125 4.39 -8.62 1.00
N VAL A 126 4.80 -8.46 2.26
CA VAL A 126 3.89 -8.47 3.40
C VAL A 126 2.87 -7.34 3.33
N LEU A 127 3.31 -6.10 3.11
CA LEU A 127 2.40 -4.96 3.11
C LEU A 127 1.42 -4.99 1.93
N SER A 128 1.85 -5.51 0.78
CA SER A 128 0.99 -5.62 -0.40
C SER A 128 -0.22 -6.54 -0.23
N THR A 129 -0.11 -7.51 0.67
CA THR A 129 -1.18 -8.49 0.93
C THR A 129 -1.97 -8.15 2.20
N ALA A 130 -1.33 -7.47 3.16
CA ALA A 130 -1.96 -7.12 4.43
C ALA A 130 -2.78 -5.82 4.37
N MET A 131 -2.29 -4.81 3.66
CA MET A 131 -2.92 -3.49 3.63
C MET A 131 -3.98 -3.43 2.54
N GLY A 132 -5.16 -2.92 2.89
CA GLY A 132 -6.24 -2.69 1.94
C GLY A 132 -5.99 -1.49 1.01
N GLY A 133 -6.80 -1.42 -0.05
CA GLY A 133 -6.86 -0.26 -0.95
C GLY A 133 -5.58 -0.01 -1.75
N SER A 134 -5.41 1.25 -2.16
CA SER A 134 -4.22 1.71 -2.89
C SER A 134 -2.95 1.70 -2.03
N SER A 135 -3.07 1.80 -0.71
CA SER A 135 -1.94 1.88 0.23
C SER A 135 -1.01 0.67 0.13
N GLY A 136 -1.55 -0.56 0.12
CA GLY A 136 -0.73 -1.77 0.00
C GLY A 136 0.07 -1.82 -1.31
N VAL A 137 -0.54 -1.39 -2.42
CA VAL A 137 0.12 -1.33 -3.74
C VAL A 137 1.20 -0.24 -3.75
N LEU A 138 0.92 0.95 -3.23
CA LEU A 138 1.86 2.06 -3.19
C LEU A 138 3.07 1.74 -2.30
N PHE A 139 2.85 1.17 -1.10
CA PHE A 139 3.95 0.74 -0.24
C PHE A 139 4.77 -0.39 -0.87
N ARG A 140 4.13 -1.33 -1.57
CA ARG A 140 4.86 -2.35 -2.35
C ARG A 140 5.81 -1.70 -3.35
N ILE A 141 5.31 -0.75 -4.14
CA ILE A 141 6.09 -0.06 -5.17
C ILE A 141 7.25 0.71 -4.53
N MET A 142 6.99 1.44 -3.44
CA MET A 142 8.01 2.19 -2.72
C MET A 142 9.13 1.26 -2.22
N PHE A 143 8.78 0.20 -1.49
CA PHE A 143 9.78 -0.72 -0.95
C PHE A 143 10.53 -1.50 -2.04
N LEU A 144 9.88 -1.84 -3.16
CA LEU A 144 10.59 -2.42 -4.32
C LEU A 144 11.57 -1.43 -4.95
N GLY A 145 11.19 -0.16 -5.10
CA GLY A 145 12.11 0.89 -5.57
C GLY A 145 13.32 1.08 -4.64
N MET A 146 13.10 1.03 -3.32
CA MET A 146 14.19 1.03 -2.33
C MET A 146 15.09 -0.20 -2.51
N ALA A 147 14.52 -1.40 -2.65
CA ALA A 147 15.28 -2.64 -2.83
C ALA A 147 16.12 -2.62 -4.11
N ASP A 148 15.57 -2.16 -5.23
CA ASP A 148 16.29 -2.11 -6.51
C ASP A 148 17.46 -1.11 -6.48
N PHE A 149 17.30 0.01 -5.75
CA PHE A 149 18.41 0.90 -5.45
C PHE A 149 19.47 0.21 -4.59
N LEU A 150 19.09 -0.40 -3.46
CA LEU A 150 20.03 -1.07 -2.54
C LEU A 150 20.74 -2.27 -3.18
N LYS A 151 20.12 -2.92 -4.16
CA LYS A 151 20.76 -3.96 -4.98
C LYS A 151 21.88 -3.40 -5.86
N SER A 152 21.69 -2.20 -6.39
CA SER A 152 22.65 -1.54 -7.29
C SER A 152 23.73 -0.78 -6.52
N SER A 153 23.38 -0.27 -5.34
CA SER A 153 24.24 0.51 -4.44
C SER A 153 24.10 -0.05 -3.01
N PRO A 154 24.75 -1.19 -2.70
CA PRO A 154 24.67 -1.81 -1.38
C PRO A 154 25.31 -0.95 -0.30
N GLY A 155 24.72 -0.94 0.89
CA GLY A 155 25.25 -0.24 2.06
C GLY A 155 24.35 -0.40 3.27
N ALA A 156 24.85 -0.02 4.44
CA ALA A 156 24.04 0.01 5.65
C ALA A 156 22.93 1.09 5.54
N TRP A 157 21.88 0.98 6.38
CA TRP A 157 20.80 1.97 6.43
C TRP A 157 21.30 3.40 6.63
N SER A 158 22.35 3.60 7.43
CA SER A 158 22.95 4.92 7.68
C SER A 158 23.65 5.52 6.47
N GLU A 159 24.09 4.71 5.52
CA GLU A 159 24.86 5.14 4.35
C GLU A 159 23.96 5.30 3.12
N SER A 160 23.06 4.32 2.91
CA SER A 160 22.27 4.20 1.69
C SER A 160 20.77 4.40 1.92
N GLY A 161 20.30 4.44 3.17
CA GLY A 161 18.87 4.47 3.49
C GLY A 161 18.15 5.72 2.99
N GLY A 162 18.76 6.90 3.10
CA GLY A 162 18.18 8.15 2.58
C GLY A 162 18.02 8.15 1.06
N ALA A 163 19.06 7.71 0.34
CA ALA A 163 19.02 7.59 -1.12
C ALA A 163 18.05 6.49 -1.60
N ALA A 164 18.01 5.36 -0.89
CA ALA A 164 17.05 4.28 -1.15
C ALA A 164 15.62 4.77 -0.95
N LEU A 165 15.32 5.46 0.15
CA LEU A 165 14.00 6.03 0.41
C LEU A 165 13.58 7.00 -0.69
N GLN A 166 14.48 7.88 -1.15
CA GLN A 166 14.20 8.77 -2.28
C GLN A 166 13.85 7.98 -3.56
N ALA A 167 14.62 6.93 -3.89
CA ALA A 167 14.33 6.10 -5.06
C ALA A 167 12.97 5.39 -4.96
N GLY A 168 12.61 4.91 -3.77
CA GLY A 168 11.29 4.35 -3.49
C GLY A 168 10.16 5.37 -3.66
N LEU A 169 10.35 6.60 -3.19
CA LEU A 169 9.40 7.68 -3.35
C LEU A 169 9.21 8.08 -4.81
N ASP A 170 10.29 8.15 -5.58
CA ASP A 170 10.22 8.43 -7.01
C ASP A 170 9.40 7.36 -7.74
N ALA A 171 9.58 6.08 -7.39
CA ALA A 171 8.77 4.99 -7.93
C ALA A 171 7.29 5.08 -7.50
N MET A 172 7.02 5.39 -6.22
CA MET A 172 5.65 5.57 -5.72
C MET A 172 4.94 6.73 -6.43
N MET A 173 5.60 7.87 -6.59
CA MET A 173 5.04 9.06 -7.27
C MET A 173 4.80 8.78 -8.75
N ALA A 174 5.73 8.11 -9.43
CA ALA A 174 5.58 7.74 -10.83
C ALA A 174 4.38 6.81 -11.08
N ALA A 175 4.12 5.87 -10.17
CA ALA A 175 3.02 4.92 -10.30
C ALA A 175 1.68 5.47 -9.78
N GLY A 176 1.70 6.22 -8.67
CA GLY A 176 0.51 6.75 -8.01
C GLY A 176 0.03 8.09 -8.57
N GLY A 177 0.87 8.83 -9.27
CA GLY A 177 0.55 10.13 -9.89
C GLY A 177 0.45 11.31 -8.90
N ALA A 178 0.53 11.06 -7.59
CA ALA A 178 0.57 12.10 -6.58
C ALA A 178 1.95 12.75 -6.48
N GLN A 179 1.98 14.03 -6.09
CA GLN A 179 3.20 14.81 -5.89
C GLN A 179 3.16 15.52 -4.54
N GLU A 180 4.29 16.09 -4.11
CA GLU A 180 4.29 17.06 -3.02
C GLU A 180 3.32 18.21 -3.33
N GLY A 181 2.57 18.64 -2.32
CA GLY A 181 1.50 19.62 -2.40
C GLY A 181 0.11 19.04 -2.70
N TYR A 182 -0.03 17.71 -2.87
CA TYR A 182 -1.31 17.07 -3.20
C TYR A 182 -2.11 16.66 -1.96
N ARG A 183 -1.60 16.98 -0.76
CA ARG A 183 -2.19 16.65 0.54
C ARG A 183 -2.23 15.14 0.78
N THR A 184 -1.05 14.53 0.85
CA THR A 184 -0.87 13.09 1.08
C THR A 184 0.33 12.83 2.00
N MET A 185 0.62 11.56 2.29
CA MET A 185 1.83 11.15 3.01
C MET A 185 3.14 11.70 2.40
N LEU A 186 3.16 11.97 1.09
CA LEU A 186 4.32 12.51 0.38
C LEU A 186 4.75 13.89 0.89
N ASP A 187 3.80 14.69 1.39
CA ASP A 187 4.07 16.02 1.94
C ASP A 187 4.93 15.98 3.20
N SER A 188 4.93 14.85 3.90
CA SER A 188 5.76 14.58 5.08
C SER A 188 6.99 13.76 4.71
N LEU A 189 6.82 12.74 3.85
CA LEU A 189 7.85 11.76 3.55
C LEU A 189 8.94 12.29 2.61
N CYS A 190 8.60 13.09 1.59
CA CYS A 190 9.58 13.64 0.65
C CYS A 190 10.54 14.65 1.31
N PRO A 191 10.08 15.62 2.13
CA PRO A 191 10.98 16.48 2.89
C PRO A 191 11.94 15.71 3.80
N ALA A 192 11.43 14.70 4.52
CA ALA A 192 12.28 13.88 5.39
C ALA A 192 13.32 13.06 4.60
N ALA A 193 12.92 12.45 3.49
CA ALA A 193 13.82 11.69 2.63
C ALA A 193 14.95 12.56 2.05
N ARG A 194 14.65 13.80 1.64
CA ARG A 194 15.67 14.76 1.19
C ARG A 194 16.68 15.06 2.28
N VAL A 195 16.24 15.32 3.51
CA VAL A 195 17.14 15.58 4.64
C VAL A 195 18.08 14.39 4.87
N LEU A 196 17.56 13.16 4.91
CA LEU A 196 18.36 11.96 5.13
C LEU A 196 19.33 11.69 3.96
N LYS A 197 18.89 11.91 2.72
CA LYS A 197 19.72 11.74 1.53
C LYS A 197 20.90 12.72 1.50
N ASP A 198 20.68 13.95 1.96
CA ASP A 198 21.70 15.00 1.97
C ASP A 198 22.61 14.94 3.22
N GLY A 199 22.50 13.87 4.02
CA GLY A 199 23.37 13.61 5.19
C GLY A 199 22.89 14.26 6.49
N GLY A 200 21.65 14.75 6.54
CA GLY A 200 21.04 15.24 7.78
C GLY A 200 20.70 14.10 8.74
N ASP A 201 20.55 14.45 10.03
CA ASP A 201 20.19 13.49 11.06
C ASP A 201 18.67 13.22 11.14
N LEU A 202 18.30 12.23 11.95
CA LEU A 202 16.90 11.84 12.15
C LEU A 202 16.06 12.94 12.82
N ALA A 203 16.67 13.82 13.63
CA ALA A 203 15.96 14.92 14.26
C ALA A 203 15.57 15.99 13.23
N ALA A 204 16.47 16.32 12.31
CA ALA A 204 16.19 17.21 11.18
C ALA A 204 15.16 16.59 10.23
N ALA A 205 15.25 15.28 9.97
CA ALA A 205 14.26 14.57 9.15
C ALA A 205 12.87 14.57 9.79
N LEU A 206 12.80 14.38 11.13
CA LEU A 206 11.56 14.46 11.90
C LEU A 206 10.95 15.86 11.82
N ALA A 207 11.75 16.91 12.03
CA ALA A 207 11.27 18.29 11.93
C ALA A 207 10.74 18.61 10.52
N ALA A 208 11.38 18.09 9.47
CA ALA A 208 10.91 18.25 8.09
C ALA A 208 9.58 17.52 7.85
N ALA A 209 9.42 16.32 8.39
CA ALA A 209 8.16 15.55 8.34
C ALA A 209 7.02 16.25 9.08
N GLU A 210 7.29 16.75 10.30
CA GLU A 210 6.30 17.48 11.11
C GLU A 210 5.84 18.76 10.40
N ALA A 211 6.77 19.53 9.84
CA ALA A 211 6.45 20.71 9.04
C ALA A 211 5.64 20.35 7.78
N GLY A 212 5.96 19.23 7.14
CA GLY A 212 5.21 18.69 6.01
C GLY A 212 3.77 18.34 6.37
N ALA A 213 3.58 17.55 7.42
CA ALA A 213 2.26 17.17 7.93
C ALA A 213 1.44 18.39 8.37
N GLU A 214 2.04 19.38 9.03
CA GLU A 214 1.33 20.60 9.44
C GLU A 214 0.82 21.41 8.24
N LYS A 215 1.62 21.53 7.17
CA LYS A 215 1.22 22.26 5.95
C LYS A 215 -0.02 21.67 5.27
N THR A 216 -0.26 20.36 5.40
CA THR A 216 -1.41 19.68 4.80
C THR A 216 -2.77 20.23 5.25
N LYS A 217 -2.85 20.86 6.44
CA LYS A 217 -4.06 21.54 6.95
C LYS A 217 -4.57 22.67 6.05
N SER A 218 -3.69 23.23 5.22
CA SER A 218 -3.97 24.37 4.36
C SER A 218 -3.92 24.04 2.86
N MET A 219 -3.68 22.77 2.52
CA MET A 219 -3.57 22.31 1.13
C MET A 219 -4.93 21.89 0.57
N ALA A 220 -5.14 22.13 -0.71
CA ALA A 220 -6.21 21.48 -1.46
C ALA A 220 -5.80 20.04 -1.77
N ALA A 221 -6.70 19.08 -1.52
CA ALA A 221 -6.44 17.69 -1.89
C ALA A 221 -6.54 17.52 -3.42
N ARG A 222 -5.56 16.83 -4.00
CA ARG A 222 -5.50 16.53 -5.44
C ARG A 222 -5.25 15.05 -5.74
N ALA A 223 -5.31 14.23 -4.70
CA ALA A 223 -5.15 12.79 -4.80
C ALA A 223 -5.83 12.11 -3.61
N GLY A 224 -6.11 10.81 -3.78
CA GLY A 224 -6.68 9.97 -2.72
C GLY A 224 -8.12 10.32 -2.39
N ARG A 225 -8.61 9.80 -1.25
CA ARG A 225 -10.02 9.97 -0.87
C ARG A 225 -10.35 11.40 -0.49
N SER A 226 -9.38 12.16 0.02
CA SER A 226 -9.55 13.56 0.39
C SER A 226 -9.87 14.48 -0.80
N GLU A 227 -9.57 14.09 -2.03
CA GLU A 227 -9.98 14.86 -3.24
C GLU A 227 -11.51 14.99 -3.35
N ASN A 228 -12.25 14.04 -2.79
CA ASN A 228 -13.72 14.06 -2.78
C ASN A 228 -14.32 14.88 -1.63
N VAL A 229 -13.49 15.43 -0.75
CA VAL A 229 -13.92 16.16 0.44
C VAL A 229 -13.80 17.67 0.20
N PRO A 230 -14.85 18.47 0.49
CA PRO A 230 -14.79 19.92 0.29
C PRO A 230 -13.64 20.57 1.07
N GLU A 231 -12.96 21.55 0.46
CA GLU A 231 -11.81 22.25 1.08
C GLU A 231 -12.12 22.85 2.46
N ALA A 232 -13.36 23.31 2.66
CA ALA A 232 -13.82 23.84 3.94
C ALA A 232 -13.80 22.80 5.09
N VAL A 233 -13.94 21.51 4.78
CA VAL A 233 -13.87 20.39 5.73
C VAL A 233 -12.42 19.96 5.95
N LEU A 234 -11.59 20.05 4.91
CA LEU A 234 -10.16 19.71 5.00
C LEU A 234 -9.37 20.70 5.86
N LYS A 235 -9.84 21.95 5.93
CA LYS A 235 -9.17 23.03 6.66
C LYS A 235 -8.93 22.65 8.13
N ASP A 236 -7.75 23.00 8.62
CA ASP A 236 -7.31 22.80 10.01
C ASP A 236 -7.13 21.33 10.43
N THR A 237 -7.45 20.38 9.55
CA THR A 237 -7.26 18.93 9.78
C THR A 237 -6.09 18.42 8.93
N PRO A 238 -5.01 17.89 9.55
CA PRO A 238 -3.87 17.38 8.81
C PRO A 238 -4.24 16.09 8.06
N ASP A 239 -3.51 15.80 6.99
CA ASP A 239 -3.62 14.53 6.27
C ASP A 239 -3.20 13.37 7.19
N PRO A 240 -4.04 12.33 7.37
CA PRO A 240 -3.74 11.20 8.24
C PRO A 240 -2.51 10.42 7.76
N GLY A 241 -2.28 10.31 6.45
CA GLY A 241 -1.09 9.68 5.89
C GLY A 241 0.20 10.43 6.26
N ALA A 242 0.18 11.76 6.17
CA ALA A 242 1.29 12.61 6.56
C ALA A 242 1.58 12.54 8.08
N VAL A 243 0.54 12.46 8.91
CA VAL A 243 0.67 12.24 10.36
C VAL A 243 1.26 10.86 10.66
N ALA A 244 0.83 9.81 9.94
CA ALA A 244 1.39 8.46 10.10
C ALA A 244 2.91 8.44 9.82
N VAL A 245 3.37 9.17 8.79
CA VAL A 245 4.81 9.31 8.48
C VAL A 245 5.58 9.95 9.64
N VAL A 246 5.03 10.99 10.28
CA VAL A 246 5.64 11.60 11.46
C VAL A 246 5.81 10.57 12.58
N LYS A 247 4.80 9.73 12.84
CA LYS A 247 4.91 8.66 13.85
C LYS A 247 6.04 7.68 13.54
N VAL A 248 6.23 7.31 12.26
CA VAL A 248 7.30 6.41 11.82
C VAL A 248 8.69 7.03 12.03
N ILE A 249 8.91 8.25 11.56
CA ILE A 249 10.22 8.90 11.67
C ILE A 249 10.56 9.17 13.14
N LYS A 250 9.57 9.58 13.93
CA LYS A 250 9.72 9.75 15.38
C LYS A 250 10.12 8.44 16.07
N ALA A 251 9.47 7.33 15.72
CA ALA A 251 9.82 6.01 16.24
C ALA A 251 11.29 5.63 15.95
N ILE A 252 11.78 5.90 14.74
CA ILE A 252 13.18 5.64 14.37
C ILE A 252 14.13 6.55 15.16
N SER A 253 13.78 7.84 15.27
CA SER A 253 14.59 8.84 15.99
C SER A 253 14.72 8.52 17.48
N GLU A 254 13.68 7.99 18.14
CA GLU A 254 13.70 7.63 19.56
C GLU A 254 14.61 6.42 19.88
N VAL A 255 14.87 5.55 18.89
CA VAL A 255 15.72 4.36 19.04
C VAL A 255 17.17 4.62 18.62
N SER A 256 17.35 5.51 17.64
CA SER A 256 18.67 5.78 17.04
C SER A 256 19.40 6.98 17.64
N GLY A 257 18.72 7.79 18.45
CA GLY A 257 19.29 8.92 19.20
C GLY A 257 20.03 8.52 20.47
#